data_AF-A0A0K9FAT8-F1
#
_entry.id   AF-A0A0K9FAT8-F1
#
_cell.length_a   1.000
_cell.length_b   1.000
_cell.length_c   1.000
_cell.angle_alpha   90.00
_cell.angle_beta   90.00
_cell.angle_gamma   90.00
#
_symmetry.space_group_name_H-M   'P 1'
#
loop_
_entity.id
_entity.type
_entity.pdbx_description
1 polymer ?
#
loop_
_entity_poly.entity_id
_entity_poly.type
_entity_poly.pdbx_seq_one_letter_code
_entity_poly.pdbx_strand_id
1 'polypeptide(L)' 'MNKKTFVIFVMGFLTTALALPLLSSLGVPSFDVVLTALFGEGNIWALIFSLTLILLATFGVGKAIKSYN' A
#
# COMPACT_ATOMS: atom_id res chain seq x y z
N MET A 1 19.86 6.10 13.11
CA MET A 1 18.67 5.21 12.99
C MET A 1 18.76 4.15 14.08
N ASN A 2 17.72 3.98 14.90
CA ASN A 2 17.78 3.08 16.06
C ASN A 2 17.72 1.60 15.59
N LYS A 3 18.43 0.68 16.26
CA LYS A 3 18.55 -0.74 15.82
C LYS A 3 17.17 -1.40 15.66
N LYS A 4 16.21 -1.07 16.54
CA LYS A 4 14.83 -1.55 16.48
C LYS A 4 14.10 -1.07 15.22
N THR A 5 14.22 0.20 14.86
CA THR A 5 13.60 0.78 13.66
C THR A 5 14.15 0.16 12.38
N PHE A 6 15.46 -0.12 12.34
CA PHE A 6 16.07 -0.79 11.20
C PHE A 6 15.55 -2.22 11.03
N VAL A 7 15.41 -2.98 12.12
CA VAL A 7 14.85 -4.34 12.07
C VAL A 7 13.40 -4.33 11.58
N ILE A 8 12.55 -3.42 12.07
CA ILE A 8 11.16 -3.30 11.60
C ILE A 8 11.10 -2.98 10.10
N PHE A 9 11.97 -2.07 9.64
CA PHE A 9 12.06 -1.73 8.21
C PHE A 9 12.44 -2.94 7.34
N VAL A 10 13.46 -3.70 7.76
CA VAL A 10 13.91 -4.89 7.03
C VAL A 10 12.82 -5.98 7.03
N MET A 11 12.15 -6.20 8.16
CA MET A 11 11.06 -7.18 8.24
C MET A 11 9.89 -6.78 7.35
N GLY A 12 9.50 -5.50 7.34
CA GLY A 12 8.45 -4.98 6.46
C GLY A 12 8.81 -5.11 4.97
N PHE A 13 10.07 -4.89 4.61
CA PHE A 13 10.56 -5.10 3.25
C PHE A 13 10.49 -6.57 2.86
N LEU A 14 10.99 -7.49 3.71
CA LEU A 14 10.94 -8.92 3.46
C LEU A 14 9.51 -9.46 3.35
N THR A 15 8.59 -9.01 4.21
CA THR A 15 7.18 -9.40 4.13
C THR A 15 6.56 -8.95 2.82
N THR A 16 6.88 -7.74 2.35
CA THR A 16 6.36 -7.23 1.07
C THR A 16 6.94 -8.02 -0.11
N ALA A 17 8.24 -8.31 -0.07
CA ALA A 17 8.93 -9.08 -1.10
C ALA A 17 8.39 -10.52 -1.23
N LEU A 18 7.91 -11.13 -0.14
CA LEU A 18 7.29 -12.46 -0.16
C LEU A 18 5.78 -12.40 -0.47
N ALA A 19 5.08 -11.37 0.00
CA ALA A 19 3.64 -11.23 -0.20
C ALA A 19 3.28 -10.87 -1.64
N LEU A 20 4.06 -10.00 -2.31
CA LEU A 20 3.74 -9.54 -3.67
C LEU A 20 3.70 -10.70 -4.69
N PRO A 21 4.71 -11.59 -4.78
CA PRO A 21 4.64 -12.74 -5.69
C PRO A 21 3.47 -13.67 -5.40
N LEU A 22 3.17 -13.90 -4.12
CA LEU A 22 2.02 -14.73 -3.71
C LEU A 22 0.70 -14.10 -4.15
N LEU A 23 0.53 -12.80 -3.94
CA LEU A 23 -0.66 -12.06 -4.38
C LEU A 23 -0.83 -12.11 -5.90
N SER A 24 0.25 -11.91 -6.65
CA SER A 24 0.23 -12.05 -8.12
C SER A 24 -0.13 -13.48 -8.56
N SER A 25 0.36 -14.50 -7.86
CA SER A 25 0.02 -15.91 -8.16
C SER A 25 -1.44 -16.25 -7.85
N LEU A 26 -2.06 -15.56 -6.89
CA LEU A 26 -3.48 -15.69 -6.55
C LEU A 26 -4.39 -14.91 -7.51
N GLY A 27 -3.83 -14.31 -8.56
CA GLY A 27 -4.58 -13.54 -9.55
C GLY A 27 -5.03 -12.17 -9.04
N VAL A 28 -4.43 -11.65 -7.97
CA VAL A 28 -4.72 -10.30 -7.49
C VAL A 28 -4.18 -9.30 -8.53
N PRO A 29 -5.06 -8.50 -9.18
CA PRO A 29 -4.64 -7.56 -10.19
C PRO A 29 -3.77 -6.46 -9.59
N SER A 30 -2.87 -5.90 -10.40
CA SER A 30 -2.09 -4.74 -10.01
C SER A 30 -3.00 -3.52 -9.80
N PHE A 31 -2.55 -2.58 -8.98
CA PHE A 31 -3.31 -1.37 -8.67
C PHE A 31 -3.71 -0.60 -9.94
N ASP A 32 -2.83 -0.52 -10.93
CA ASP A 32 -3.08 0.13 -12.22
C ASP A 32 -4.23 -0.53 -13.00
N VAL A 33 -4.29 -1.87 -13.02
CA VAL A 33 -5.38 -2.62 -13.65
C VAL A 33 -6.70 -2.34 -12.95
N VAL A 34 -6.71 -2.24 -11.61
CA VAL A 34 -7.91 -1.91 -10.84
C VAL A 34 -8.39 -0.49 -11.15
N LEU A 35 -7.47 0.48 -11.18
CA LEU A 35 -7.81 1.86 -11.51
C LEU A 35 -8.37 1.99 -12.93
N THR A 36 -7.72 1.35 -13.90
CA THR A 36 -8.15 1.37 -15.30
C THR A 36 -9.50 0.67 -15.47
N ALA A 37 -9.76 -0.42 -14.75
CA ALA A 37 -11.06 -1.10 -14.77
C ALA A 37 -12.20 -0.27 -14.14
N LEU A 38 -11.90 0.54 -13.11
CA LEU A 38 -12.90 1.35 -12.41
C LEU A 38 -13.18 2.70 -13.07
N PHE A 39 -12.15 3.37 -13.57
CA PHE A 39 -12.24 4.74 -14.07
C PHE A 39 -12.00 4.87 -15.57
N GLY A 40 -11.45 3.85 -16.23
CA GLY A 40 -11.00 3.89 -17.62
C GLY A 40 -9.58 4.45 -17.77
N GLU A 41 -8.97 4.20 -18.94
CA GLU A 41 -7.61 4.66 -19.25
C GLU A 41 -7.51 6.19 -19.29
N GLY A 42 -6.49 6.76 -18.65
CA GLY A 42 -6.19 8.20 -18.69
C GLY A 42 -7.16 9.10 -17.91
N ASN A 43 -8.06 8.54 -17.09
CA ASN A 43 -9.04 9.32 -16.36
C ASN A 43 -8.43 10.02 -15.12
N ILE A 44 -8.62 11.35 -15.03
CA ILE A 44 -8.14 12.18 -13.90
C ILE A 44 -8.72 11.76 -12.54
N TRP A 45 -9.91 11.15 -12.52
CA TRP A 45 -10.53 10.65 -11.29
C TRP A 45 -9.72 9.54 -10.63
N ALA A 46 -8.97 8.74 -11.40
CA ALA A 46 -8.08 7.72 -10.86
C ALA A 46 -6.95 8.33 -9.99
N LEU A 47 -6.45 9.50 -10.38
CA LEU A 47 -5.41 10.23 -9.65
C LEU A 47 -5.97 10.76 -8.32
N ILE A 48 -7.14 11.38 -8.35
CA ILE A 48 -7.83 11.90 -7.15
C ILE A 48 -8.13 10.76 -6.17
N PHE A 49 -8.62 9.63 -6.66
CA PHE A 49 -8.89 8.45 -5.84
C PHE A 49 -7.61 7.88 -5.22
N SER A 50 -6.53 7.79 -6.00
CA SER A 50 -5.22 7.33 -5.50
C SER A 50 -4.66 8.23 -4.40
N LEU A 51 -4.71 9.56 -4.58
CA LEU A 51 -4.34 10.54 -3.56
C LEU A 51 -5.14 10.35 -2.27
N THR A 52 -6.46 10.15 -2.42
CA THR A 52 -7.36 9.94 -1.28
C THR A 52 -7.01 8.64 -0.53
N LEU A 53 -6.72 7.55 -1.25
CA LEU A 53 -6.28 6.29 -0.64
C LEU A 53 -4.95 6.43 0.10
N ILE A 54 -3.97 7.14 -0.49
CA ILE A 54 -2.67 7.38 0.16
C ILE A 54 -2.85 8.16 1.45
N LEU A 55 -3.69 9.21 1.43
CA LEU A 55 -4.03 9.96 2.64
C LEU A 55 -4.69 9.05 3.69
N LEU A 56 -5.71 8.30 3.31
CA LEU A 56 -6.41 7.36 4.21
C LEU A 56 -5.46 6.32 4.82
N ALA A 57 -4.58 5.72 4.02
CA ALA A 57 -3.60 4.75 4.50
C ALA A 57 -2.61 5.39 5.49
N THR A 58 -2.10 6.58 5.16
CA THR A 58 -1.15 7.30 6.01
C THR A 58 -1.80 7.72 7.34
N PHE A 59 -3.00 8.28 7.30
CA PHE A 59 -3.77 8.66 8.49
C PHE A 59 -4.19 7.43 9.31
N GLY A 60 -4.63 6.36 8.64
CA GLY A 60 -5.04 5.12 9.29
C GLY A 60 -3.89 4.44 10.04
N VAL A 61 -2.75 4.29 9.39
CA VAL A 61 -1.53 3.74 9.99
C VAL A 61 -1.03 4.65 11.12
N GLY A 62 -0.98 5.97 10.91
CA GLY A 62 -0.58 6.93 11.93
C GLY A 62 -1.47 6.88 13.19
N LYS A 63 -2.78 6.74 13.01
CA LYS A 63 -3.74 6.56 14.12
C LYS A 63 -3.56 5.21 14.81
N ALA A 64 -3.38 4.12 14.05
CA ALA A 64 -3.19 2.79 14.60
C ALA A 64 -1.91 2.70 15.47
N ILE A 65 -0.81 3.30 15.01
CA ILE A 65 0.45 3.36 15.78
C ILE A 65 0.29 4.21 17.04
N LYS A 66 -0.38 5.37 16.94
CA LYS A 66 -0.66 6.23 18.11
C LYS A 66 -1.59 5.56 19.12
N SER A 67 -2.49 4.69 18.68
CA SER A 67 -3.41 3.97 19.57
C SER A 67 -2.73 2.83 20.34
N TYR A 68 -1.58 2.33 19.88
CA TYR A 68 -0.85 1.23 20.51
C TYR A 68 0.25 1.72 21.48
N ASN A 69 0.50 3.03 21.54
CA ASN A 69 1.54 3.67 22.34
C ASN A 69 0.94 4.62 23.36
#